data_AF-A0AAT9HY79-F1
#
_entry.id   AF-A0AAT9HY79-F1
#
_cell.length_a   1.000
_cell.length_b   1.000
_cell.length_c   1.000
_cell.angle_alpha   90.00
_cell.angle_beta   90.00
_cell.angle_gamma   90.00
#
_symmetry.space_group_name_H-M   'P 1'
#
loop_
_entity.id
_entity.type
_entity.pdbx_description
1 polymer ?
#
loop_
_entity_poly.entity_id
_entity_poly.type
_entity_poly.pdbx_seq_one_letter_code
_entity_poly.pdbx_strand_id
1 'polypeptide(L)'
;MTLPDDLRAVVDGRVEVVDAADAVVVDSPDLLPFTSGVPLLPVRPARAAELAELFQVRRLSESVTGEVDSEGAEHDVPEPVRVLLGSRTPAVYVEHEELVVDGVEIDWRLTDDGIPHAATLEGVAAGLAWAAGQWPRRFEVAALLEDSSRTDELARDRWFD
;
A
#
# COMPACT_ATOMS: atom_id res chain seq x y z
N MET A 1 30.01 -17.29 -1.63
CA MET A 1 29.30 -17.07 -0.35
C MET A 1 27.99 -17.82 -0.43
N THR A 2 27.60 -18.51 0.64
CA THR A 2 26.25 -19.05 0.79
C THR A 2 25.29 -17.94 1.24
N LEU A 3 23.99 -18.17 1.10
CA LEU A 3 22.98 -17.29 1.69
C LEU A 3 23.14 -17.31 3.22
N PRO A 4 22.84 -16.19 3.91
CA PRO A 4 22.84 -16.16 5.36
C PRO A 4 21.65 -16.97 5.91
N ASP A 5 21.89 -17.76 6.95
CA ASP A 5 20.82 -18.46 7.67
C ASP A 5 20.04 -17.51 8.60
N ASP A 6 20.68 -16.42 9.03
CA ASP A 6 20.09 -15.39 9.90
C ASP A 6 19.99 -14.03 9.20
N LEU A 7 18.85 -13.36 9.34
CA LEU A 7 18.58 -12.03 8.79
C LEU A 7 18.24 -11.02 9.88
N ARG A 8 18.56 -9.75 9.63
CA ARG A 8 18.01 -8.64 10.44
C ARG A 8 16.66 -8.23 9.89
N ALA A 9 15.62 -8.39 10.68
CA ALA A 9 14.24 -8.08 10.33
C ALA A 9 13.61 -7.15 11.37
N VAL A 10 12.47 -6.55 11.02
CA VAL A 10 11.63 -5.77 11.92
C VAL A 10 10.47 -6.63 12.39
N VAL A 11 10.38 -6.88 13.69
CA VAL A 11 9.27 -7.59 14.35
C VAL A 11 8.58 -6.61 15.27
N ASP A 12 7.29 -6.33 15.03
CA ASP A 12 6.47 -5.41 15.84
C ASP A 12 7.18 -4.07 16.20
N GLY A 13 7.87 -3.50 15.21
CA GLY A 13 8.60 -2.22 15.33
C GLY A 13 10.01 -2.31 15.93
N ARG A 14 10.52 -3.51 16.22
CA ARG A 14 11.87 -3.74 16.78
C ARG A 14 12.75 -4.49 15.79
N VAL A 15 14.03 -4.12 15.74
CA VAL A 15 15.00 -4.84 14.90
C VAL A 15 15.50 -6.07 15.65
N GLU A 16 15.30 -7.25 15.07
CA GLU A 16 15.70 -8.54 15.61
C GLU A 16 16.53 -9.34 14.59
N VAL A 17 17.28 -10.34 15.07
CA VAL A 17 17.94 -11.33 14.22
C VAL A 17 17.07 -12.58 14.23
N VAL A 18 16.65 -13.03 13.05
CA VAL A 18 15.67 -14.11 12.86
C VAL A 18 16.19 -15.12 11.84
N ASP A 19 15.64 -16.33 11.84
CA ASP A 19 15.87 -17.32 10.79
C ASP A 19 15.37 -16.75 9.44
N ALA A 20 16.17 -16.90 8.39
CA ALA A 20 15.82 -16.43 7.06
C ALA A 20 14.49 -17.05 6.55
N ALA A 21 14.17 -18.28 6.94
CA ALA A 21 12.94 -18.98 6.54
C ALA A 21 11.67 -18.34 7.12
N ASP A 22 11.79 -17.62 8.24
CA ASP A 22 10.67 -16.94 8.91
C ASP A 22 10.45 -15.51 8.40
N ALA A 23 11.45 -14.91 7.75
CA ALA A 23 11.38 -13.54 7.27
C ALA A 23 10.56 -13.41 5.99
N VAL A 24 9.87 -12.27 5.84
CA VAL A 24 9.14 -11.91 4.62
C VAL A 24 9.50 -10.51 4.14
N VAL A 25 9.56 -10.35 2.82
CA VAL A 25 9.72 -9.01 2.22
C VAL A 25 8.36 -8.35 2.09
N VAL A 26 8.22 -7.15 2.63
CA VAL A 26 7.00 -6.34 2.48
C VAL A 26 6.99 -5.71 1.10
N ASP A 27 6.12 -6.21 0.22
CA ASP A 27 5.94 -5.71 -1.13
C ASP A 27 4.68 -4.86 -1.31
N SER A 28 3.70 -4.99 -0.39
CA SER A 28 2.47 -4.20 -0.39
C SER A 28 2.12 -3.66 1.01
N PRO A 29 2.01 -2.34 1.19
CA PRO A 29 1.81 -1.71 2.50
C PRO A 29 0.39 -1.85 3.06
N ASP A 30 -0.61 -2.11 2.22
CA ASP A 30 -1.98 -2.44 2.63
C ASP A 30 -2.08 -3.75 3.41
N LEU A 31 -1.07 -4.62 3.31
CA LEU A 31 -1.03 -5.90 4.02
C LEU A 31 -0.35 -5.83 5.40
N LEU A 32 0.16 -4.65 5.81
CA LEU A 32 0.79 -4.48 7.12
C LEU A 32 -0.09 -4.84 8.33
N PRO A 33 -1.43 -4.66 8.30
CA PRO A 33 -2.27 -5.09 9.41
C PRO A 33 -2.19 -6.60 9.72
N PHE A 34 -1.77 -7.44 8.77
CA PHE A 34 -1.67 -8.90 8.92
C PHE A 34 -0.33 -9.39 9.49
N THR A 35 0.59 -8.48 9.86
CA THR A 35 1.99 -8.84 10.13
C THR A 35 2.34 -8.96 11.62
N SER A 36 1.36 -9.08 12.53
CA SER A 36 1.68 -9.20 13.96
C SER A 36 2.58 -10.41 14.23
N GLY A 37 3.74 -10.17 14.83
CA GLY A 37 4.75 -11.20 15.10
C GLY A 37 5.50 -11.73 13.88
N VAL A 38 5.23 -11.21 12.67
CA VAL A 38 5.91 -11.63 11.44
C VAL A 38 7.21 -10.82 11.27
N PRO A 39 8.37 -11.46 11.05
CA PRO A 39 9.61 -10.74 10.77
C PRO A 39 9.63 -10.13 9.37
N LEU A 40 9.65 -8.80 9.32
CA LEU A 40 9.57 -8.04 8.07
C LEU A 40 10.95 -7.59 7.59
N LEU A 41 11.19 -7.66 6.29
CA LEU A 41 12.35 -7.07 5.61
C LEU A 41 11.90 -5.82 4.85
N PRO A 42 12.04 -4.61 5.43
CA PRO A 42 11.62 -3.38 4.77
C PRO A 42 12.56 -3.07 3.61
N VAL A 43 11.98 -2.79 2.45
CA VAL A 43 12.72 -2.37 1.26
C VAL A 43 11.87 -1.44 0.43
N ARG A 44 12.49 -0.68 -0.48
CA ARG A 44 11.72 0.07 -1.48
C ARG A 44 10.86 -0.91 -2.29
N PRO A 45 9.59 -0.62 -2.56
CA PRO A 45 8.69 -1.53 -3.29
C PRO A 45 9.28 -2.04 -4.62
N ALA A 46 9.94 -1.16 -5.39
CA ALA A 46 10.60 -1.51 -6.64
C ALA A 46 11.74 -2.55 -6.53
N ARG A 47 12.17 -2.88 -5.32
CA ARG A 47 13.24 -3.84 -5.01
C ARG A 47 12.71 -5.06 -4.25
N ALA A 48 11.41 -5.12 -3.93
CA ALA A 48 10.85 -6.16 -3.10
C ALA A 48 11.01 -7.56 -3.73
N ALA A 49 10.66 -7.72 -5.00
CA ALA A 49 10.84 -8.99 -5.72
C ALA A 49 12.32 -9.39 -5.83
N GLU A 50 13.21 -8.43 -6.14
CA GLU A 50 14.65 -8.70 -6.24
C GLU A 50 15.25 -9.12 -4.88
N LEU A 51 14.81 -8.50 -3.79
CA LEU A 51 15.27 -8.84 -2.44
C LEU A 51 14.75 -10.21 -1.99
N ALA A 52 13.47 -10.50 -2.26
CA ALA A 52 12.85 -11.79 -1.96
C ALA A 52 13.57 -12.92 -2.69
N GLU A 53 13.83 -12.75 -3.99
CA GLU A 53 14.62 -13.70 -4.78
C GLU A 53 16.06 -13.80 -4.26
N LEU A 54 16.71 -12.68 -3.93
CA LEU A 54 18.10 -12.71 -3.45
C LEU A 54 18.24 -13.52 -2.16
N PHE A 55 17.30 -13.40 -1.22
CA PHE A 55 17.32 -14.15 0.04
C PHE A 55 16.56 -15.47 -0.01
N GLN A 56 15.88 -15.79 -1.12
CA GLN A 56 14.99 -16.95 -1.27
C GLN A 56 13.90 -16.97 -0.18
N VAL A 57 13.34 -15.81 0.13
CA VAL A 57 12.26 -15.63 1.12
C VAL A 57 10.96 -15.21 0.43
N ARG A 58 9.84 -15.42 1.11
CA ARG A 58 8.51 -15.07 0.58
C ARG A 58 8.29 -13.56 0.58
N ARG A 59 7.44 -13.11 -0.33
CA ARG A 59 6.80 -11.79 -0.24
C ARG A 59 5.57 -11.86 0.66
N LEU A 60 5.22 -10.74 1.29
CA LEU A 60 4.04 -10.68 2.14
C LEU A 60 2.76 -10.98 1.35
N SER A 61 2.65 -10.45 0.12
CA SER A 61 1.53 -10.73 -0.79
C SER A 61 1.36 -12.20 -1.16
N GLU A 62 2.39 -13.05 -0.99
CA GLU A 62 2.30 -14.49 -1.25
C GLU A 62 1.78 -15.26 -0.02
N SER A 63 1.64 -14.60 1.13
CA SER A 63 1.26 -15.21 2.40
C SER A 63 -0.13 -14.80 2.88
N VAL A 64 -0.76 -13.82 2.24
CA VAL A 64 -2.08 -13.27 2.57
C VAL A 64 -2.97 -13.42 1.34
N THR A 65 -4.17 -13.98 1.49
CA THR A 65 -5.14 -14.09 0.39
C THR A 65 -5.64 -12.73 -0.04
N GLY A 66 -5.93 -11.87 0.93
CA GLY A 66 -6.30 -10.48 0.72
C GLY A 66 -7.67 -10.34 0.05
N GLU A 67 -8.58 -11.29 0.29
CA GLU A 67 -9.94 -11.29 -0.26
C GLU A 67 -10.79 -10.24 0.48
N VAL A 68 -11.51 -9.42 -0.29
CA VAL A 68 -12.42 -8.42 0.26
C VAL A 68 -13.78 -9.08 0.48
N ASP A 69 -14.19 -9.19 1.74
CA ASP A 69 -15.45 -9.85 2.14
C ASP A 69 -16.63 -8.87 2.25
N SER A 70 -16.35 -7.56 2.35
CA SER A 70 -17.33 -6.51 2.55
C SER A 70 -17.96 -6.01 1.25
N GLU A 71 -19.21 -5.54 1.34
CA GLU A 71 -19.88 -4.82 0.25
C GLU A 71 -19.48 -3.34 0.27
N GLY A 72 -19.18 -2.78 -0.90
CA GLY A 72 -18.81 -1.37 -1.05
C GLY A 72 -19.47 -0.69 -2.24
N ALA A 73 -19.40 0.63 -2.27
CA ALA A 73 -19.91 1.48 -3.34
C ALA A 73 -18.79 1.91 -4.28
N GLU A 74 -18.98 1.76 -5.59
CA GLU A 74 -18.02 2.21 -6.60
C GLU A 74 -18.14 3.72 -6.83
N HIS A 75 -16.99 4.41 -6.92
CA HIS A 75 -16.86 5.84 -7.17
C HIS A 75 -15.86 6.12 -8.27
N ASP A 76 -16.17 7.08 -9.15
CA ASP A 76 -15.21 7.63 -10.10
C ASP A 76 -14.10 8.40 -9.35
N VAL A 77 -12.84 8.18 -9.74
CA VAL A 77 -11.73 8.97 -9.21
C VAL A 77 -11.84 10.40 -9.72
N PRO A 78 -11.86 11.45 -8.86
CA PRO A 78 -12.00 12.83 -9.31
C PRO A 78 -10.92 13.26 -10.31
N GLU A 79 -11.29 14.10 -11.29
CA GLU A 79 -10.36 14.59 -12.32
C GLU A 79 -9.09 15.25 -11.75
N PRO A 80 -9.14 16.11 -10.71
CA PRO A 80 -7.92 16.67 -10.11
C PRO A 80 -6.94 15.60 -9.60
N VAL A 81 -7.45 14.48 -9.05
CA VAL A 81 -6.63 13.36 -8.59
C VAL A 81 -6.01 12.62 -9.78
N ARG A 82 -6.76 12.38 -10.85
CA ARG A 82 -6.23 11.77 -12.08
C ARG A 82 -5.15 12.63 -12.73
N VAL A 83 -5.34 13.95 -12.76
CA VAL A 83 -4.33 14.91 -13.24
C VAL A 83 -3.08 14.86 -12.36
N LEU A 84 -3.25 14.78 -11.03
CA LEU A 84 -2.14 14.73 -10.09
C LEU A 84 -1.32 13.44 -10.21
N LEU A 85 -1.97 12.29 -10.30
CA LEU A 85 -1.34 10.97 -10.26
C LEU A 85 -0.95 10.44 -11.66
N GLY A 86 -1.55 10.99 -12.71
CA GLY A 86 -1.23 10.70 -14.10
C GLY A 86 -1.96 9.49 -14.68
N SER A 87 -1.49 8.99 -15.82
CA SER A 87 -2.21 7.99 -16.63
C SER A 87 -2.34 6.59 -16.00
N ARG A 88 -1.59 6.30 -14.93
CA ARG A 88 -1.69 5.04 -14.18
C ARG A 88 -2.73 5.08 -13.06
N THR A 89 -3.43 6.19 -12.89
CA THR A 89 -4.47 6.31 -11.87
C THR A 89 -5.64 5.39 -12.24
N PRO A 90 -6.14 4.57 -11.32
CA PRO A 90 -7.40 3.85 -11.51
C PRO A 90 -8.53 4.79 -11.93
N ALA A 91 -9.47 4.29 -12.73
CA ALA A 91 -10.65 5.06 -13.11
C ALA A 91 -11.64 5.18 -11.94
N VAL A 92 -11.71 4.14 -11.13
CA VAL A 92 -12.64 3.98 -10.02
C VAL A 92 -11.94 3.49 -8.76
N TYR A 93 -12.59 3.66 -7.62
CA TYR A 93 -12.29 3.01 -6.35
C TYR A 93 -13.60 2.54 -5.71
N VAL A 94 -13.50 1.64 -4.74
CA VAL A 94 -14.66 1.13 -3.98
C VAL A 94 -14.56 1.61 -2.53
N GLU A 95 -15.55 2.36 -2.07
CA GLU A 95 -15.67 2.85 -0.70
C GLU A 95 -16.53 1.89 0.13
N HIS A 96 -16.06 1.56 1.33
CA HIS A 96 -16.74 0.68 2.28
C HIS A 96 -17.05 1.48 3.54
N GLU A 97 -18.18 1.20 4.20
CA GLU A 97 -18.40 1.71 5.56
C GLU A 97 -17.42 1.06 6.56
N GLU A 98 -17.16 -0.24 6.36
CA GLU A 98 -16.17 -1.04 7.08
C GLU A 98 -15.53 -1.99 6.06
N LEU A 99 -14.21 -1.90 5.87
CA LEU A 99 -13.48 -2.76 4.94
C LEU A 99 -12.87 -3.94 5.71
N VAL A 100 -13.38 -5.13 5.43
CA VAL A 100 -12.90 -6.38 6.04
C VAL A 100 -12.21 -7.24 4.98
N VAL A 101 -10.98 -7.63 5.28
CA VAL A 101 -10.15 -8.46 4.42
C VAL A 101 -9.61 -9.63 5.23
N ASP A 102 -9.88 -10.86 4.78
CA ASP A 102 -9.56 -12.10 5.49
C ASP A 102 -9.97 -12.04 6.99
N GLY A 103 -11.11 -11.42 7.30
CA GLY A 103 -11.62 -11.23 8.66
C GLY A 103 -10.92 -10.15 9.51
N VAL A 104 -10.05 -9.32 8.93
CA VAL A 104 -9.39 -8.19 9.60
C VAL A 104 -9.91 -6.87 9.02
N GLU A 105 -10.32 -5.95 9.88
CA GLU A 105 -10.69 -4.58 9.49
C GLU A 105 -9.43 -3.79 9.12
N ILE A 106 -9.41 -3.20 7.92
CA ILE A 106 -8.27 -2.42 7.41
C ILE A 106 -8.74 -1.15 6.70
N ASP A 107 -7.86 -0.15 6.61
CA ASP A 107 -8.22 1.14 6.01
C ASP A 107 -8.34 1.08 4.48
N TRP A 108 -7.55 0.25 3.82
CA TRP A 108 -7.52 0.11 2.37
C TRP A 108 -6.87 -1.19 1.89
N ARG A 109 -7.20 -1.60 0.66
CA ARG A 109 -6.67 -2.77 -0.05
C ARG A 109 -6.57 -2.46 -1.53
N LEU A 110 -5.49 -2.85 -2.21
CA LEU A 110 -5.42 -2.85 -3.68
C LEU A 110 -5.54 -4.28 -4.22
N THR A 111 -6.72 -4.67 -4.68
CA THR A 111 -6.98 -6.01 -5.20
C THR A 111 -6.26 -6.28 -6.53
N ASP A 112 -6.14 -7.54 -6.91
CA ASP A 112 -5.37 -7.97 -8.10
C ASP A 112 -5.95 -7.47 -9.44
N ASP A 113 -7.22 -7.08 -9.46
CA ASP A 113 -7.88 -6.41 -10.58
C ASP A 113 -7.49 -4.92 -10.71
N GLY A 114 -6.69 -4.41 -9.76
CA GLY A 114 -6.16 -3.05 -9.75
C GLY A 114 -7.13 -2.01 -9.19
N ILE A 115 -8.22 -2.42 -8.55
CA ILE A 115 -9.19 -1.52 -7.95
C ILE A 115 -8.84 -1.28 -6.47
N PRO A 116 -8.68 -0.01 -6.03
CA PRO A 116 -8.54 0.28 -4.61
C PRO A 116 -9.88 0.13 -3.89
N HIS A 117 -9.89 -0.61 -2.79
CA HIS A 117 -10.96 -0.66 -1.80
C HIS A 117 -10.51 0.13 -0.56
N ALA A 118 -11.38 0.91 0.06
CA ALA A 118 -11.04 1.68 1.26
C ALA A 118 -12.24 1.98 2.15
N ALA A 119 -12.00 2.09 3.46
CA ALA A 119 -12.99 2.50 4.46
C ALA A 119 -12.82 3.93 4.97
N THR A 120 -11.73 4.60 4.56
CA THR A 120 -11.40 5.96 4.98
C THR A 120 -10.93 6.79 3.80
N LEU A 121 -11.06 8.13 3.90
CA LEU A 121 -10.56 9.05 2.89
C LEU A 121 -9.03 8.91 2.71
N GLU A 122 -8.31 8.77 3.81
CA GLU A 122 -6.87 8.49 3.82
C GLU A 122 -6.56 7.15 3.16
N GLY A 123 -7.41 6.13 3.36
CA GLY A 123 -7.32 4.84 2.70
C GLY A 123 -7.50 4.94 1.18
N VAL A 124 -8.52 5.67 0.70
CA VAL A 124 -8.72 5.95 -0.73
C VAL A 124 -7.48 6.63 -1.30
N ALA A 125 -6.96 7.64 -0.59
CA ALA A 125 -5.78 8.37 -1.01
C ALA A 125 -4.51 7.50 -1.08
N ALA A 126 -4.32 6.63 -0.09
CA ALA A 126 -3.23 5.65 -0.05
C ALA A 126 -3.33 4.65 -1.21
N GLY A 127 -4.52 4.07 -1.43
CA GLY A 127 -4.79 3.11 -2.49
C GLY A 127 -4.55 3.67 -3.90
N LEU A 128 -5.08 4.87 -4.18
CA LEU A 128 -4.88 5.53 -5.47
C LEU A 128 -3.41 5.90 -5.70
N ALA A 129 -2.73 6.47 -4.70
CA ALA A 129 -1.33 6.82 -4.80
C ALA A 129 -0.44 5.58 -4.98
N TRP A 130 -0.76 4.48 -4.30
CA TRP A 130 -0.07 3.20 -4.44
C TRP A 130 -0.27 2.60 -5.84
N ALA A 131 -1.51 2.47 -6.30
CA ALA A 131 -1.85 1.95 -7.62
C ALA A 131 -1.19 2.76 -8.76
N ALA A 132 -1.14 4.08 -8.62
CA ALA A 132 -0.47 4.96 -9.59
C ALA A 132 1.07 4.95 -9.50
N GLY A 133 1.66 4.24 -8.52
CA GLY A 133 3.09 4.21 -8.24
C GLY A 133 3.65 5.56 -7.80
N GLN A 134 2.84 6.36 -7.12
CA GLN A 134 3.09 7.73 -6.66
C GLN A 134 2.88 7.85 -5.13
N TRP A 135 3.27 6.82 -4.37
CA TRP A 135 3.10 6.75 -2.91
C TRP A 135 3.40 8.04 -2.11
N PRO A 136 4.45 8.84 -2.44
CA PRO A 136 4.70 10.10 -1.75
C PRO A 136 3.54 11.11 -1.82
N ARG A 137 2.69 11.04 -2.85
CA ARG A 137 1.58 11.97 -3.11
C ARG A 137 0.29 11.67 -2.36
N ARG A 138 0.22 10.61 -1.56
CA ARG A 138 -1.02 10.23 -0.85
C ARG A 138 -1.64 11.35 -0.01
N PHE A 139 -0.83 12.24 0.57
CA PHE A 139 -1.35 13.39 1.32
C PHE A 139 -1.94 14.49 0.42
N GLU A 140 -1.34 14.73 -0.74
CA GLU A 140 -1.88 15.64 -1.77
C GLU A 140 -3.21 15.10 -2.32
N VAL A 141 -3.29 13.77 -2.52
CA VAL A 141 -4.53 13.09 -2.93
C VAL A 141 -5.61 13.24 -1.86
N ALA A 142 -5.30 13.01 -0.58
CA ALA A 142 -6.25 13.19 0.51
C ALA A 142 -6.80 14.63 0.55
N ALA A 143 -5.93 15.63 0.40
CA ALA A 143 -6.36 17.03 0.34
C ALA A 143 -7.30 17.33 -0.83
N LEU A 144 -7.09 16.72 -2.00
CA LEU A 144 -7.97 16.86 -3.17
C LEU A 144 -9.29 16.10 -3.04
N LEU A 145 -9.30 14.96 -2.35
CA LEU A 145 -10.52 14.21 -2.04
C LEU A 145 -11.38 14.97 -1.01
N GLU A 146 -10.75 15.62 -0.03
CA GLU A 146 -11.43 16.46 0.96
C GLU A 146 -11.97 17.75 0.33
N ASP A 147 -11.17 18.42 -0.51
CA ASP A 147 -11.57 19.64 -1.22
C ASP A 147 -10.92 19.73 -2.61
N SER A 148 -11.72 19.40 -3.63
CA SER A 148 -11.31 19.43 -5.03
C SER A 148 -10.83 20.80 -5.55
N SER A 149 -11.12 21.91 -4.85
CA SER A 149 -10.70 23.25 -5.25
C SER A 149 -9.24 23.59 -4.90
N ARG A 150 -8.59 22.80 -4.03
CA ARG A 150 -7.20 22.99 -3.59
C ARG A 150 -6.11 22.73 -4.64
N THR A 151 -6.50 22.47 -5.90
CA THR A 151 -5.58 22.16 -7.00
C THR A 151 -4.48 23.23 -7.18
N ASP A 152 -4.84 24.51 -7.13
CA ASP A 152 -3.90 25.62 -7.33
C ASP A 152 -2.93 25.82 -6.16
N GLU A 153 -3.31 25.45 -4.94
CA GLU A 153 -2.47 25.55 -3.74
C GLU A 153 -1.36 24.50 -3.78
N LEU A 154 -1.73 23.24 -4.04
CA LEU A 154 -0.80 22.12 -4.18
C LEU A 154 0.19 22.33 -5.35
N ALA A 155 -0.26 22.96 -6.45
CA ALA A 155 0.60 23.29 -7.57
C ALA A 155 1.68 24.34 -7.21
N ARG A 156 1.43 25.24 -6.25
CA ARG A 156 2.38 26.27 -5.82
C ARG A 156 3.43 25.74 -4.86
N ASP A 157 3.06 24.85 -3.94
CA ASP A 157 4.04 24.23 -3.03
C ASP A 157 5.10 23.42 -3.78
N ARG A 158 4.76 22.87 -4.96
CA ARG A 158 5.71 22.19 -5.87
C ARG A 158 6.85 23.07 -6.40
N TRP A 159 6.76 24.40 -6.32
CA TRP A 159 7.82 25.30 -6.81
C TRP A 159 8.90 25.57 -5.76
N PHE A 160 8.71 25.12 -4.52
CA PHE A 160 9.62 25.42 -3.40
C PHE A 160 10.43 24.21 -2.90
N ASP A 161 10.36 23.05 -3.56
CA ASP A 161 11.17 21.85 -3.31
C ASP A 161 12.15 21.53 -4.46
#